data_AF-A0A3M0Y4P9-F1
#
_entry.id   AF-A0A3M0Y4P9-F1
#
_cell.length_a   1.000
_cell.length_b   1.000
_cell.length_c   1.000
_cell.angle_alpha   90.00
_cell.angle_beta   90.00
_cell.angle_gamma   90.00
#
_symmetry.space_group_name_H-M   'P 1'
#
loop_
_entity.id
_entity.type
_entity.pdbx_description
1 polymer ?
#
loop_
_entity_poly.entity_id
_entity_poly.type
_entity_poly.pdbx_seq_one_letter_code
_entity_poly.pdbx_strand_id
1 'polypeptide(L)'
;MKKEGVIAVFALIALAVVASFGQAQTQMPEGLPMECDASQIIFNLSDATNAHAAFYNASGALYPQPVCYDKFFKTTFPSNPDPHNGNPILALSGLTNAHAENISAGGNYPYTLSYGDLECVIVRDLNCTSQVGADYSLIVSLSGLTNAHLTFGIFPNYPYRLCCKSQNAQPPGPICNNNGSCDPGETWYNCPEDCPREPWCGDGICQPDNGENVSTCPAYDSLHGDCPPTNCEEQRIVDPDSVECVEGQTEDCSALSPDYTSGTATCIPFGQSGQCTWDTNDCGTGGGGGPPGPGPGGQQELPFCLAFGPYATTYPDDSGTSPSGRLKVERCSDYEKLDLPPSPPYDGSEIEFRAEACNKDCADAGPTQASLLGGSNGQCVWDNINGKCKFVYEVQTGGGATRSCAVQWNDAGQCDPSTNTRPVTIAFSKDCQSQAPTLCGSVTPNCPAGSDQCTCAVQLPCPESIQLSFFGWKQFVASLLAIGMIYSFILWKREEISRKLRKIKLIKWLKNV
;
A
#
# COMPACT_ATOMS: atom_id res chain seq x y z
N MET A 1 -62.15 5.81 -2.39
CA MET A 1 -61.56 6.64 -1.32
C MET A 1 -61.61 8.10 -1.75
N LYS A 2 -62.13 8.99 -0.88
CA LYS A 2 -62.14 10.43 -1.17
C LYS A 2 -60.70 10.95 -1.29
N LYS A 3 -60.47 11.90 -2.20
CA LYS A 3 -59.14 12.45 -2.55
C LYS A 3 -58.32 12.87 -1.32
N GLU A 4 -59.00 13.26 -0.24
CA GLU A 4 -58.38 13.69 1.02
C GLU A 4 -57.78 12.53 1.83
N GLY A 5 -58.35 11.33 1.78
CA GLY A 5 -57.82 10.17 2.50
C GLY A 5 -56.48 9.67 1.93
N VAL A 6 -56.28 9.82 0.62
CA VAL A 6 -55.03 9.42 -0.04
C VAL A 6 -53.88 10.35 0.36
N ILE A 7 -54.15 11.66 0.46
CA ILE A 7 -53.14 12.65 0.85
C ILE A 7 -52.70 12.43 2.30
N ALA A 8 -53.63 12.14 3.22
CA ALA A 8 -53.31 11.88 4.62
C ALA A 8 -52.43 10.63 4.80
N VAL A 9 -52.68 9.56 4.02
CA VAL A 9 -51.88 8.34 4.07
C VAL A 9 -50.46 8.57 3.53
N PHE A 10 -50.31 9.32 2.42
CA PHE A 10 -48.98 9.66 1.91
C PHE A 10 -48.20 10.56 2.87
N ALA A 11 -48.86 11.50 3.55
CA ALA A 11 -48.21 12.34 4.55
C ALA A 11 -47.73 11.53 5.75
N LEU A 12 -48.52 10.56 6.23
CA LEU A 12 -48.14 9.66 7.33
C LEU A 12 -46.99 8.73 6.94
N ILE A 13 -46.99 8.17 5.72
CA ILE A 13 -45.90 7.33 5.23
C ILE A 13 -44.62 8.16 5.07
N ALA A 14 -44.71 9.37 4.53
CA ALA A 14 -43.56 10.27 4.42
C ALA A 14 -43.00 10.63 5.80
N LEU A 15 -43.85 10.89 6.79
CA LEU A 15 -43.42 11.19 8.15
C LEU A 15 -42.73 9.98 8.82
N ALA A 16 -43.28 8.77 8.63
CA ALA A 16 -42.71 7.53 9.16
C ALA A 16 -41.38 7.17 8.48
N VAL A 17 -41.26 7.44 7.18
CA VAL A 17 -40.00 7.31 6.43
C VAL A 17 -38.98 8.32 6.96
N VAL A 18 -39.32 9.61 7.08
CA VAL A 18 -38.36 10.60 7.63
C VAL A 18 -37.93 10.25 9.06
N ALA A 19 -38.84 9.74 9.90
CA ALA A 19 -38.50 9.32 11.27
C ALA A 19 -37.60 8.06 11.34
N SER A 20 -37.66 7.18 10.34
CA SER A 20 -36.86 5.93 10.33
C SER A 20 -35.46 6.09 9.74
N PHE A 21 -35.17 7.20 9.05
CA PHE A 21 -33.82 7.54 8.58
C PHE A 21 -32.98 8.30 9.61
N GLY A 22 -33.54 8.71 10.74
CA GLY A 22 -32.85 9.51 11.78
C GLY A 22 -32.03 8.72 12.80
N GLN A 23 -31.94 7.39 12.74
CA GLN A 23 -31.30 6.59 13.81
C GLN A 23 -30.19 5.64 13.36
N ALA A 24 -29.70 5.78 12.13
CA ALA A 24 -28.55 4.99 11.66
C ALA A 24 -27.40 5.90 11.23
N GLN A 25 -26.93 6.76 12.14
CA GLN A 25 -25.54 7.16 12.11
C GLN A 25 -24.78 6.08 12.88
N THR A 26 -24.10 5.20 12.15
CA THR A 26 -22.96 4.45 12.68
C THR A 26 -21.98 5.49 13.22
N GLN A 27 -21.99 5.68 14.53
CA GLN A 27 -20.87 6.29 15.22
C GLN A 27 -19.66 5.39 14.90
N MET A 28 -18.78 5.86 14.01
CA MET A 28 -17.37 5.58 14.21
C MET A 28 -17.08 5.97 15.65
N PRO A 29 -16.31 5.16 16.42
CA PRO A 29 -16.05 5.45 17.81
C PRO A 29 -15.67 6.93 17.89
N GLU A 30 -16.42 7.69 18.70
CA GLU A 30 -16.16 9.10 18.94
C GLU A 30 -14.77 9.18 19.55
N GLY A 31 -13.74 9.19 18.69
CA GLY A 31 -12.44 9.73 19.03
C GLY A 31 -12.76 11.13 19.49
N LEU A 32 -12.48 11.39 20.77
CA LEU A 32 -12.70 12.68 21.39
C LEU A 32 -12.34 13.77 20.38
N PRO A 33 -13.22 14.75 20.14
CA PRO A 33 -12.99 15.79 19.15
C PRO A 33 -11.57 16.28 19.35
N MET A 34 -10.76 16.17 18.29
CA MET A 34 -9.35 16.47 18.38
C MET A 34 -9.21 17.96 18.67
N GLU A 35 -9.16 18.29 19.96
CA GLU A 35 -9.13 19.65 20.45
C GLU A 35 -7.68 20.10 20.39
N CYS A 36 -7.42 21.07 19.52
CA CYS A 36 -6.11 21.66 19.34
C CYS A 36 -6.21 23.11 19.79
N ASP A 37 -5.21 23.57 20.52
CA ASP A 37 -5.07 24.99 20.78
C ASP A 37 -5.03 25.75 19.46
N ALA A 38 -5.64 26.93 19.39
CA ALA A 38 -5.75 27.69 18.14
C ALA A 38 -4.39 28.01 17.51
N SER A 39 -3.32 28.10 18.31
CA SER A 39 -1.96 28.28 17.80
C SER A 39 -1.37 27.00 17.19
N GLN A 40 -1.89 25.82 17.52
CA GLN A 40 -1.39 24.53 17.01
C GLN A 40 -2.08 24.10 15.71
N ILE A 41 -3.15 24.76 15.29
CA ILE A 41 -3.90 24.39 14.08
C ILE A 41 -3.14 24.90 12.85
N ILE A 42 -2.62 24.00 12.02
CA ILE A 42 -1.98 24.35 10.75
C ILE A 42 -3.04 24.85 9.76
N PHE A 43 -4.10 24.06 9.56
CA PHE A 43 -5.29 24.40 8.77
C PHE A 43 -6.43 23.45 9.15
N ASN A 44 -7.63 23.64 8.61
CA ASN A 44 -8.78 22.76 8.86
C ASN A 44 -9.24 22.02 7.59
N LEU A 45 -9.81 20.83 7.77
CA LEU A 45 -10.39 20.01 6.72
C LEU A 45 -11.89 19.84 6.93
N SER A 46 -12.64 19.77 5.83
CA SER A 46 -14.09 19.54 5.87
C SER A 46 -14.48 18.10 6.28
N ASP A 47 -13.57 17.14 6.08
CA ASP A 47 -13.74 15.72 6.37
C ASP A 47 -12.36 15.06 6.52
N ALA A 48 -12.29 13.79 6.92
CA ALA A 48 -11.03 13.05 7.02
C ALA A 48 -10.49 12.58 5.66
N THR A 49 -11.39 12.42 4.68
CA THR A 49 -11.07 11.97 3.32
C THR A 49 -11.78 12.83 2.28
N ASN A 50 -11.19 13.00 1.10
CA ASN A 50 -11.77 13.80 0.02
C ASN A 50 -12.18 15.22 0.44
N ALA A 51 -11.42 15.79 1.36
CA ALA A 51 -11.75 17.00 2.04
C ALA A 51 -11.32 18.24 1.26
N HIS A 52 -12.10 19.30 1.43
CA HIS A 52 -11.66 20.64 1.11
C HIS A 52 -10.92 21.23 2.32
N ALA A 53 -9.92 22.07 2.04
CA ALA A 53 -9.20 22.81 3.06
C ALA A 53 -9.92 24.12 3.41
N ALA A 54 -9.64 24.60 4.62
CA ALA A 54 -9.93 25.93 5.07
C ALA A 54 -8.81 26.45 5.97
N PHE A 55 -8.74 27.77 6.15
CA PHE A 55 -7.76 28.38 7.04
C PHE A 55 -7.93 27.91 8.49
N TYR A 56 -6.87 28.01 9.29
CA TYR A 56 -6.82 27.60 10.70
C TYR A 56 -7.93 28.20 11.58
N ASN A 57 -8.41 29.41 11.24
CA ASN A 57 -9.47 30.11 11.97
C ASN A 57 -10.89 29.76 11.48
N ALA A 58 -11.02 28.95 10.42
CA ALA A 58 -12.29 28.43 9.97
C ALA A 58 -12.69 27.22 10.82
N SER A 59 -13.22 27.50 12.02
CA SER A 59 -13.72 26.48 12.94
C SER A 59 -15.22 26.25 12.79
N GLY A 60 -15.70 25.12 13.31
CA GLY A 60 -17.13 24.79 13.42
C GLY A 60 -17.54 23.52 12.66
N ALA A 61 -18.85 23.28 12.59
CA ALA A 61 -19.40 22.02 12.08
C ALA A 61 -19.06 21.68 10.61
N LEU A 62 -18.62 22.67 9.83
CA LEU A 62 -18.21 22.47 8.42
C LEU A 62 -16.75 22.04 8.26
N TYR A 63 -15.92 22.23 9.28
CA TYR A 63 -14.50 21.86 9.27
C TYR A 63 -14.14 21.16 10.59
N PRO A 64 -14.69 19.96 10.83
CA PRO A 64 -14.54 19.26 12.10
C PRO A 64 -13.14 18.64 12.28
N GLN A 65 -12.28 18.73 11.27
CA GLN A 65 -10.99 18.03 11.23
C GLN A 65 -9.83 19.04 11.21
N PRO A 66 -9.39 19.56 12.37
CA PRO A 66 -8.20 20.40 12.43
C PRO A 66 -6.94 19.57 12.12
N VAL A 67 -5.97 20.16 11.44
CA VAL A 67 -4.65 19.56 11.21
C VAL A 67 -3.67 20.19 12.19
N CYS A 68 -3.23 19.45 13.21
CA CYS A 68 -2.56 20.05 14.37
C CYS A 68 -1.08 19.72 14.43
N TYR A 69 -0.26 20.74 14.62
CA TYR A 69 1.20 20.68 14.66
C TYR A 69 1.72 19.64 15.67
N ASP A 70 1.23 19.70 16.91
CA ASP A 70 1.66 18.84 18.01
C ASP A 70 1.42 17.33 17.77
N LYS A 71 0.43 16.98 16.94
CA LYS A 71 0.16 15.59 16.56
C LYS A 71 1.27 14.99 15.71
N PHE A 72 1.86 15.79 14.83
CA PHE A 72 2.92 15.35 13.93
C PHE A 72 4.30 15.48 14.58
N PHE A 73 4.54 16.57 15.31
CA PHE A 73 5.87 16.92 15.82
C PHE A 73 6.08 16.67 17.31
N LYS A 74 5.07 16.13 18.00
CA LYS A 74 5.09 15.73 19.44
C LYS A 74 5.52 16.84 20.41
N THR A 75 5.50 18.09 19.93
CA THR A 75 5.91 19.30 20.65
C THR A 75 4.89 20.38 20.33
N THR A 76 4.70 21.32 21.25
CA THR A 76 3.86 22.49 20.97
C THR A 76 4.68 23.54 20.25
N PHE A 77 4.14 24.10 19.17
CA PHE A 77 4.74 25.27 18.55
C PHE A 77 4.69 26.46 19.52
N PRO A 78 5.79 27.21 19.73
CA PRO A 78 5.79 28.35 20.63
C PRO A 78 4.79 29.41 20.18
N SER A 79 3.97 29.92 21.10
CA SER A 79 2.86 30.84 20.80
C SER A 79 3.28 32.27 20.39
N ASN A 80 4.58 32.57 20.37
CA ASN A 80 5.13 33.86 19.95
C ASN A 80 6.40 33.65 19.13
N PRO A 81 6.46 34.07 17.85
CA PRO A 81 5.43 34.81 17.09
C PRO A 81 4.22 33.96 16.64
N ASP A 82 3.17 34.59 16.09
CA ASP A 82 2.00 33.91 15.51
C ASP A 82 2.45 32.91 14.43
N PRO A 83 2.19 31.59 14.60
CA PRO A 83 2.63 30.58 13.64
C PRO A 83 2.07 30.83 12.24
N HIS A 84 0.93 31.47 12.06
CA HIS A 84 0.28 31.55 10.75
C HIS A 84 0.93 32.56 9.77
N ASN A 85 2.00 33.26 10.19
CA ASN A 85 2.75 34.22 9.37
C ASN A 85 4.15 33.69 8.97
N GLY A 86 4.32 32.36 8.94
CA GLY A 86 5.60 31.69 8.72
C GLY A 86 5.89 31.27 7.28
N ASN A 87 6.52 30.12 7.14
CA ASN A 87 6.85 29.52 5.86
C ASN A 87 5.60 29.03 5.11
N PRO A 88 5.51 29.23 3.78
CA PRO A 88 4.36 28.82 3.00
C PRO A 88 4.36 27.30 2.77
N ILE A 89 3.23 26.65 3.00
CA ILE A 89 3.09 25.18 2.94
C ILE A 89 2.22 24.68 1.77
N LEU A 90 1.13 25.40 1.47
CA LEU A 90 0.17 25.10 0.40
C LEU A 90 -0.48 26.40 -0.09
N ALA A 91 -1.04 26.39 -1.30
CA ALA A 91 -1.93 27.45 -1.77
C ALA A 91 -3.37 26.92 -1.90
N LEU A 92 -4.36 27.76 -1.62
CA LEU A 92 -5.78 27.43 -1.57
C LEU A 92 -6.62 28.30 -2.50
N SER A 93 -7.60 27.69 -3.16
CA SER A 93 -8.51 28.39 -4.08
C SER A 93 -9.46 29.38 -3.36
N GLY A 94 -9.57 29.31 -2.03
CA GLY A 94 -10.45 30.12 -1.19
C GLY A 94 -10.03 30.08 0.29
N LEU A 95 -10.65 30.92 1.12
CA LEU A 95 -10.44 30.90 2.58
C LEU A 95 -11.09 29.69 3.26
N THR A 96 -12.16 29.17 2.65
CA THR A 96 -12.92 27.99 3.08
C THR A 96 -13.34 27.21 1.84
N ASN A 97 -13.68 25.93 2.02
CA ASN A 97 -14.15 25.02 0.98
C ASN A 97 -13.23 25.04 -0.25
N ALA A 98 -11.92 25.07 0.01
CA ALA A 98 -10.91 25.31 -1.00
C ALA A 98 -10.27 24.01 -1.46
N HIS A 99 -9.97 23.96 -2.75
CA HIS A 99 -9.00 23.02 -3.29
C HIS A 99 -7.59 23.52 -2.95
N ALA A 100 -6.66 22.58 -2.83
CA ALA A 100 -5.25 22.87 -2.57
C ALA A 100 -4.42 22.76 -3.85
N GLU A 101 -3.31 23.50 -3.91
CA GLU A 101 -2.26 23.31 -4.90
C GLU A 101 -0.87 23.42 -4.27
N ASN A 102 0.09 22.79 -4.92
CA ASN A 102 1.50 22.97 -4.63
C ASN A 102 1.89 24.42 -4.99
N ILE A 103 2.50 25.13 -4.05
CA ILE A 103 2.96 26.52 -4.23
C ILE A 103 3.88 26.63 -5.46
N SER A 104 4.73 25.62 -5.71
CA SER A 104 5.66 25.60 -6.83
C SER A 104 5.02 25.24 -8.17
N ALA A 105 3.78 24.73 -8.19
CA ALA A 105 3.16 24.18 -9.40
C ALA A 105 2.37 25.19 -10.24
N GLY A 106 2.23 26.45 -9.83
CA GLY A 106 1.62 27.46 -10.69
C GLY A 106 1.16 28.76 -10.06
N GLY A 107 1.11 28.87 -8.73
CA GLY A 107 0.70 30.11 -8.04
C GLY A 107 -0.65 30.66 -8.50
N ASN A 108 -1.57 29.79 -8.93
CA ASN A 108 -2.89 30.17 -9.43
C ASN A 108 -3.84 30.51 -8.29
N TYR A 109 -3.57 30.00 -7.09
CA TYR A 109 -4.41 30.16 -5.92
C TYR A 109 -3.96 31.34 -5.06
N PRO A 110 -4.86 32.33 -4.82
CA PRO A 110 -4.46 33.60 -4.23
C PRO A 110 -4.25 33.55 -2.72
N TYR A 111 -4.60 32.44 -2.06
CA TYR A 111 -4.51 32.30 -0.61
C TYR A 111 -3.42 31.30 -0.23
N THR A 112 -2.32 31.76 0.33
CA THR A 112 -1.23 30.90 0.80
C THR A 112 -1.44 30.51 2.26
N LEU A 113 -1.48 29.21 2.53
CA LEU A 113 -1.34 28.68 3.89
C LEU A 113 0.13 28.75 4.28
N SER A 114 0.39 29.31 5.45
CA SER A 114 1.74 29.39 6.02
C SER A 114 1.70 28.96 7.47
N TYR A 115 2.77 28.30 7.94
CA TYR A 115 2.84 27.86 9.33
C TYR A 115 4.27 27.78 9.87
N GLY A 116 4.53 28.60 10.88
CA GLY A 116 5.70 28.66 11.73
C GLY A 116 7.01 28.52 10.96
N ASP A 117 7.77 27.54 11.40
CA ASP A 117 9.06 27.15 10.86
C ASP A 117 8.97 25.90 9.97
N LEU A 118 7.77 25.53 9.52
CA LEU A 118 7.61 24.32 8.72
C LEU A 118 8.32 24.47 7.38
N GLU A 119 9.16 23.49 7.07
CA GLU A 119 9.71 23.32 5.73
C GLU A 119 8.99 22.13 5.10
N CYS A 120 8.19 22.41 4.08
CA CYS A 120 7.32 21.40 3.46
C CYS A 120 7.74 21.15 2.02
N VAL A 121 7.68 19.88 1.63
CA VAL A 121 7.86 19.42 0.25
C VAL A 121 6.71 18.49 -0.13
N ILE A 122 6.35 18.49 -1.41
CA ILE A 122 5.35 17.56 -1.94
C ILE A 122 6.07 16.51 -2.78
N VAL A 123 5.93 15.25 -2.38
CA VAL A 123 6.49 14.08 -3.08
C VAL A 123 5.41 13.17 -3.62
N ARG A 124 5.77 12.25 -4.52
CA ARG A 124 4.84 11.33 -5.18
C ARG A 124 5.08 9.89 -4.73
N ASP A 125 3.99 9.16 -4.50
CA ASP A 125 3.86 7.70 -4.30
C ASP A 125 4.51 7.10 -3.04
N LEU A 126 5.49 7.74 -2.40
CA LEU A 126 6.26 7.17 -1.29
C LEU A 126 6.08 7.86 0.08
N ASN A 127 6.59 7.20 1.12
CA ASN A 127 6.68 7.71 2.50
C ASN A 127 7.65 8.90 2.59
N CYS A 128 7.27 9.92 3.39
CA CYS A 128 8.09 11.12 3.62
C CYS A 128 9.50 10.79 4.11
N THR A 129 9.59 9.82 5.03
CA THR A 129 10.82 9.39 5.68
C THR A 129 11.85 8.83 4.70
N SER A 130 11.43 8.04 3.71
CA SER A 130 12.35 7.35 2.79
C SER A 130 12.77 8.19 1.60
N GLN A 131 11.96 9.17 1.18
CA GLN A 131 12.28 10.00 0.02
C GLN A 131 12.90 11.35 0.36
N VAL A 132 12.48 11.97 1.47
CA VAL A 132 12.89 13.33 1.80
C VAL A 132 13.92 13.32 2.92
N GLY A 133 13.62 12.61 4.00
CA GLY A 133 14.48 12.54 5.18
C GLY A 133 13.70 12.06 6.40
N ALA A 134 14.41 11.47 7.36
CA ALA A 134 13.81 10.91 8.56
C ALA A 134 13.14 11.97 9.47
N ASP A 135 13.49 13.25 9.28
CA ASP A 135 12.93 14.41 9.97
C ASP A 135 11.57 14.88 9.41
N TYR A 136 11.12 14.34 8.27
CA TYR A 136 9.86 14.73 7.65
C TYR A 136 8.69 13.84 8.08
N SER A 137 7.60 14.50 8.49
CA SER A 137 6.32 13.88 8.81
C SER A 137 5.29 14.07 7.70
N LEU A 138 4.48 13.04 7.43
CA LEU A 138 3.33 13.13 6.53
C LEU A 138 2.21 13.93 7.21
N ILE A 139 1.89 15.10 6.67
CA ILE A 139 0.81 15.95 7.20
C ILE A 139 -0.54 15.56 6.57
N VAL A 140 -0.61 15.60 5.24
CA VAL A 140 -1.79 15.24 4.44
C VAL A 140 -1.37 14.71 3.08
N SER A 141 -2.31 14.07 2.39
CA SER A 141 -2.13 13.62 1.01
C SER A 141 -3.06 14.36 0.05
N LEU A 142 -2.60 14.59 -1.18
CA LEU A 142 -3.29 15.35 -2.22
C LEU A 142 -3.67 14.46 -3.41
N SER A 143 -4.86 14.67 -3.97
CA SER A 143 -5.31 14.00 -5.19
C SER A 143 -4.58 14.47 -6.46
N GLY A 144 -3.92 15.63 -6.41
CA GLY A 144 -3.20 16.25 -7.52
C GLY A 144 -2.20 17.30 -7.04
N LEU A 145 -1.39 17.86 -7.95
CA LEU A 145 -0.54 19.02 -7.66
C LEU A 145 -1.28 20.36 -7.76
N THR A 146 -2.43 20.37 -8.41
CA THR A 146 -3.32 21.52 -8.58
C THR A 146 -4.76 21.04 -8.42
N ASN A 147 -5.65 21.91 -7.93
CA ASN A 147 -7.07 21.58 -7.74
C ASN A 147 -7.29 20.30 -6.91
N ALA A 148 -6.45 20.10 -5.91
CA ALA A 148 -6.40 18.87 -5.15
C ALA A 148 -7.41 18.88 -4.00
N HIS A 149 -8.00 17.70 -3.78
CA HIS A 149 -8.65 17.36 -2.53
C HIS A 149 -7.58 16.80 -1.57
N LEU A 150 -7.86 16.89 -0.27
CA LEU A 150 -6.96 16.44 0.78
C LEU A 150 -7.53 15.24 1.54
N THR A 151 -6.64 14.43 2.10
CA THR A 151 -7.00 13.35 3.02
C THR A 151 -5.92 13.20 4.09
N PHE A 152 -6.30 12.78 5.28
CA PHE A 152 -5.32 12.27 6.24
C PHE A 152 -4.77 10.92 5.76
N GLY A 153 -3.54 10.58 6.11
CA GLY A 153 -2.98 9.26 5.82
C GLY A 153 -2.68 8.97 4.34
N ILE A 154 -2.46 7.70 4.03
CA ILE A 154 -2.00 7.21 2.73
C ILE A 154 -3.17 6.52 2.03
N PHE A 155 -3.58 7.09 0.89
CA PHE A 155 -4.64 6.53 0.07
C PHE A 155 -4.18 6.37 -1.39
N PRO A 156 -4.61 5.31 -2.11
CA PRO A 156 -4.21 5.06 -3.50
C PRO A 156 -4.56 6.20 -4.46
N ASN A 157 -5.71 6.85 -4.26
CA ASN A 157 -6.20 7.94 -5.11
C ASN A 157 -5.58 9.32 -4.79
N TYR A 158 -4.64 9.37 -3.85
CA TYR A 158 -3.98 10.59 -3.42
C TYR A 158 -2.47 10.42 -3.57
N PRO A 159 -1.94 10.39 -4.79
CA PRO A 159 -0.56 9.97 -5.02
C PRO A 159 0.47 10.98 -4.48
N TYR A 160 0.06 12.20 -4.13
CA TYR A 160 0.97 13.22 -3.64
C TYR A 160 0.90 13.33 -2.11
N ARG A 161 2.04 13.54 -1.47
CA ARG A 161 2.19 13.61 -0.01
C ARG A 161 2.80 14.95 0.38
N LEU A 162 2.13 15.70 1.25
CA LEU A 162 2.70 16.89 1.88
C LEU A 162 3.53 16.45 3.09
N CYS A 163 4.84 16.46 2.89
CA CYS A 163 5.82 16.09 3.90
C CYS A 163 6.39 17.37 4.50
N CYS A 164 6.32 17.52 5.82
CA CYS A 164 6.85 18.70 6.49
C CYS A 164 7.80 18.31 7.62
N LYS A 165 8.84 19.12 7.82
CA LYS A 165 9.65 19.12 9.04
C LYS A 165 9.55 20.47 9.72
N SER A 166 9.83 20.52 11.02
CA SER A 166 9.96 21.76 11.78
C SER A 166 11.42 21.94 12.21
N GLN A 167 11.89 23.19 12.25
CA GLN A 167 13.25 23.52 12.71
C GLN A 167 13.37 23.49 14.24
N ASN A 168 12.28 23.75 14.96
CA ASN A 168 12.21 23.79 16.41
C ASN A 168 11.72 22.47 17.01
N ALA A 169 11.01 21.64 16.24
CA ALA A 169 10.78 20.27 16.67
C ALA A 169 12.10 19.52 16.61
N GLN A 170 12.44 18.83 17.71
CA GLN A 170 13.36 17.71 17.59
C GLN A 170 12.80 16.76 16.51
N PRO A 171 13.65 16.12 15.69
CA PRO A 171 13.20 15.07 14.78
C PRO A 171 12.25 14.16 15.56
N PRO A 172 11.11 13.72 14.97
CA PRO A 172 10.23 12.81 15.65
C PRO A 172 11.12 11.71 16.21
N GLY A 173 11.19 11.63 17.54
CA GLY A 173 11.91 10.53 18.15
C GLY A 173 11.40 9.24 17.51
N PRO A 174 12.26 8.24 17.35
CA PRO A 174 11.80 6.92 16.92
C PRO A 174 10.54 6.54 17.67
N ILE A 175 9.58 5.96 16.95
CA ILE A 175 8.32 5.54 17.55
C ILE A 175 8.61 4.28 18.34
N CYS A 176 8.61 4.39 19.67
CA CYS A 176 8.72 3.24 20.56
C CYS A 176 7.53 2.33 20.29
N ASN A 177 7.81 1.16 19.73
CA ASN A 177 6.79 0.20 19.33
C ASN A 177 6.55 -0.86 20.41
N ASN A 178 7.24 -0.75 21.55
CA ASN A 178 7.14 -1.62 22.71
C ASN A 178 7.33 -3.11 22.34
N ASN A 179 8.16 -3.39 21.33
CA ASN A 179 8.52 -4.74 20.89
C ASN A 179 9.65 -5.36 21.73
N GLY A 180 10.25 -4.60 22.65
CA GLY A 180 11.35 -5.04 23.51
C GLY A 180 12.71 -5.14 22.81
N SER A 181 12.85 -4.55 21.62
CA SER A 181 14.08 -4.47 20.84
C SER A 181 14.39 -3.01 20.52
N CYS A 182 15.62 -2.58 20.78
CA CYS A 182 16.05 -1.21 20.52
C CYS A 182 16.26 -1.00 19.01
N ASP A 183 15.26 -0.45 18.33
CA ASP A 183 15.30 -0.20 16.88
C ASP A 183 16.19 1.00 16.53
N PRO A 184 16.69 1.13 15.28
CA PRO A 184 17.57 2.24 14.90
C PRO A 184 16.96 3.62 15.19
N GLY A 185 17.67 4.41 16.00
CA GLY A 185 17.24 5.73 16.47
C GLY A 185 16.64 5.71 17.86
N GLU A 186 16.18 4.54 18.34
CA GLU A 186 15.77 4.30 19.72
C GLU A 186 16.98 4.32 20.65
N THR A 187 16.76 4.92 21.81
CA THR A 187 17.71 5.07 22.90
C THR A 187 16.93 4.81 24.18
N TRP A 188 17.62 4.43 25.26
CA TRP A 188 16.95 4.27 26.55
C TRP A 188 16.23 5.55 27.02
N TYR A 189 16.67 6.74 26.53
CA TYR A 189 16.06 8.03 26.88
C TYR A 189 14.72 8.29 26.19
N ASN A 190 14.58 7.90 24.92
CA ASN A 190 13.36 8.13 24.14
C ASN A 190 12.42 6.92 24.12
N CYS A 191 12.95 5.69 24.24
CA CYS A 191 12.21 4.42 24.23
C CYS A 191 12.71 3.44 25.31
N PRO A 192 12.47 3.73 26.61
CA PRO A 192 12.98 2.90 27.72
C PRO A 192 12.36 1.49 27.81
N GLU A 193 11.19 1.25 27.19
CA GLU A 193 10.58 -0.08 27.14
C GLU A 193 11.23 -0.99 26.08
N ASP A 194 11.74 -0.40 25.00
CA ASP A 194 12.37 -1.10 23.87
C ASP A 194 13.90 -1.18 24.01
N CYS A 195 14.51 -0.10 24.52
CA CYS A 195 15.94 0.00 24.71
C CYS A 195 16.32 -0.26 26.17
N PRO A 196 16.98 -1.41 26.48
CA PRO A 196 17.54 -1.62 27.80
C PRO A 196 18.52 -0.50 28.11
N ARG A 197 18.46 0.00 29.34
CA ARG A 197 19.38 1.04 29.82
C ARG A 197 20.81 0.56 29.61
N GLU A 198 21.59 1.28 28.80
CA GLU A 198 23.00 0.94 28.60
C GLU A 198 23.73 0.93 29.96
N PRO A 199 24.61 -0.06 30.21
CA PRO A 199 25.40 -0.13 31.42
C PRO A 199 26.25 1.15 31.56
N TRP A 200 26.11 1.86 32.69
CA TRP A 200 26.81 3.12 32.91
C TRP A 200 28.22 2.88 33.43
N CYS A 201 29.19 2.75 32.54
CA CYS A 201 30.59 2.60 32.91
C CYS A 201 31.15 3.90 33.53
N GLY A 202 31.79 3.83 34.72
CA GLY A 202 32.65 4.92 35.22
C GLY A 202 32.34 5.49 36.61
N ASP A 203 31.50 4.84 37.42
CA ASP A 203 31.15 5.29 38.77
C ASP A 203 32.08 4.77 39.89
N GLY A 204 33.03 3.89 39.57
CA GLY A 204 33.92 3.25 40.56
C GLY A 204 33.63 1.78 40.80
N ILE A 205 32.47 1.24 40.39
CA ILE A 205 31.93 -0.03 40.90
C ILE A 205 31.42 -0.89 39.75
N CYS A 206 31.95 -2.11 39.57
CA CYS A 206 31.39 -3.04 38.59
C CYS A 206 30.03 -3.58 39.06
N GLN A 207 28.96 -3.32 38.31
CA GLN A 207 27.60 -3.77 38.61
C GLN A 207 27.12 -4.80 37.57
N PRO A 208 27.47 -6.10 37.73
CA PRO A 208 27.11 -7.14 36.76
C PRO A 208 25.58 -7.29 36.60
N ASP A 209 24.80 -6.99 37.64
CA ASP A 209 23.33 -7.00 37.59
C ASP A 209 22.76 -5.92 36.63
N ASN A 210 23.55 -4.91 36.27
CA ASN A 210 23.21 -3.86 35.31
C ASN A 210 23.86 -4.08 33.93
N GLY A 211 24.45 -5.26 33.67
CA GLY A 211 25.06 -5.61 32.38
C GLY A 211 26.48 -5.09 32.17
N GLU A 212 27.14 -4.57 33.21
CA GLU A 212 28.54 -4.17 33.14
C GLU A 212 29.46 -5.40 33.09
N ASN A 213 30.25 -5.49 32.03
CA ASN A 213 31.29 -6.51 31.84
C ASN A 213 32.44 -5.96 30.99
N VAL A 214 33.50 -6.74 30.82
CA VAL A 214 34.71 -6.31 30.08
C VAL A 214 34.44 -5.92 28.62
N SER A 215 33.39 -6.47 28.00
CA SER A 215 32.98 -6.16 26.63
C SER A 215 32.18 -4.87 26.55
N THR A 216 31.36 -4.56 27.57
CA THR A 216 30.52 -3.35 27.61
C THR A 216 31.23 -2.14 28.24
N CYS A 217 32.23 -2.36 29.10
CA CYS A 217 32.99 -1.33 29.81
C CYS A 217 34.52 -1.52 29.72
N PRO A 218 35.14 -1.43 28.53
CA PRO A 218 36.56 -1.78 28.31
C PRO A 218 37.56 -0.82 29.00
N ALA A 219 37.14 0.36 29.44
CA ALA A 219 38.02 1.36 30.05
C ALA A 219 38.47 1.02 31.49
N TYR A 220 37.93 -0.04 32.10
CA TYR A 220 38.23 -0.39 33.50
C TYR A 220 39.54 -1.16 33.71
N ASP A 221 40.16 -1.66 32.63
CA ASP A 221 41.23 -2.67 32.69
C ASP A 221 42.65 -2.15 33.00
N SER A 222 42.82 -1.09 33.80
CA SER A 222 44.21 -0.67 34.12
C SER A 222 44.50 -0.12 35.50
N LEU A 223 43.51 0.20 36.34
CA LEU A 223 43.81 0.80 37.66
C LEU A 223 43.01 0.26 38.85
N HIS A 224 41.92 -0.48 38.66
CA HIS A 224 41.14 -1.03 39.77
C HIS A 224 40.79 -2.49 39.46
N GLY A 225 41.40 -3.41 40.23
CA GLY A 225 41.23 -4.84 40.06
C GLY A 225 39.79 -5.31 40.29
N ASP A 226 39.46 -6.36 39.53
CA ASP A 226 38.37 -7.31 39.74
C ASP A 226 36.96 -6.87 39.34
N CYS A 227 36.68 -6.90 38.03
CA CYS A 227 35.41 -7.48 37.59
C CYS A 227 35.70 -8.93 37.16
N PRO A 228 35.31 -9.96 37.94
CA PRO A 228 35.80 -11.32 37.73
C PRO A 228 35.30 -11.86 36.38
N PRO A 229 36.19 -12.36 35.51
CA PRO A 229 35.77 -12.97 34.25
C PRO A 229 35.17 -14.35 34.53
N THR A 230 33.90 -14.56 34.22
CA THR A 230 33.40 -15.91 33.92
C THR A 230 33.74 -16.23 32.47
N ASN A 231 34.89 -16.86 32.29
CA ASN A 231 35.21 -17.91 31.32
C ASN A 231 34.76 -17.66 29.87
N CYS A 232 35.63 -17.11 29.03
CA CYS A 232 35.68 -17.44 27.60
C CYS A 232 37.14 -17.45 27.13
N GLU A 233 37.57 -18.62 26.64
CA GLU A 233 38.84 -18.84 25.99
C GLU A 233 38.93 -18.10 24.64
N GLU A 234 40.17 -17.77 24.34
CA GLU A 234 40.70 -16.94 23.27
C GLU A 234 40.66 -17.66 21.91
N GLN A 235 40.05 -17.05 20.89
CA GLN A 235 40.40 -17.32 19.48
C GLN A 235 40.43 -16.01 18.67
N ARG A 236 41.64 -15.59 18.32
CA ARG A 236 41.93 -14.62 17.27
C ARG A 236 41.60 -15.24 15.91
N ILE A 237 40.70 -14.64 15.15
CA ILE A 237 40.64 -14.79 13.69
C ILE A 237 41.15 -13.49 13.08
N VAL A 238 42.21 -13.61 12.29
CA VAL A 238 42.68 -12.60 11.35
C VAL A 238 41.83 -12.78 10.09
N ASP A 239 41.13 -11.73 9.68
CA ASP A 239 40.34 -11.66 8.45
C ASP A 239 41.29 -11.56 7.22
N PRO A 240 41.30 -12.52 6.27
CA PRO A 240 42.11 -12.43 5.06
C PRO A 240 41.35 -11.92 3.82
N ASP A 241 40.06 -11.56 3.88
CA ASP A 241 39.25 -11.39 2.66
C ASP A 241 38.82 -9.94 2.35
N SER A 242 39.75 -8.99 2.47
CA SER A 242 39.60 -7.68 1.80
C SER A 242 40.71 -7.48 0.76
N VAL A 243 40.53 -8.09 -0.41
CA VAL A 243 41.35 -7.76 -1.59
C VAL A 243 40.82 -6.44 -2.16
N GLU A 244 41.35 -5.31 -1.67
CA GLU A 244 41.20 -4.03 -2.34
C GLU A 244 41.90 -4.11 -3.71
N CYS A 245 41.17 -3.91 -4.82
CA CYS A 245 41.80 -3.89 -6.14
C CYS A 245 42.50 -2.54 -6.37
N VAL A 246 43.74 -2.59 -6.88
CA VAL A 246 44.54 -1.40 -7.20
C VAL A 246 44.32 -1.03 -8.66
N GLU A 247 44.12 0.26 -8.95
CA GLU A 247 43.91 0.77 -10.32
C GLU A 247 44.99 0.24 -11.29
N GLY A 248 44.56 -0.41 -12.36
CA GLY A 248 45.45 -1.00 -13.38
C GLY A 248 45.94 -2.41 -13.08
N GLN A 249 45.56 -3.03 -11.95
CA GLN A 249 45.77 -4.46 -11.73
C GLN A 249 44.92 -5.28 -12.71
N THR A 250 45.47 -6.38 -13.21
CA THR A 250 44.78 -7.36 -14.06
C THR A 250 44.74 -8.71 -13.38
N GLU A 251 43.59 -9.37 -13.36
CA GLU A 251 43.41 -10.72 -12.81
C GLU A 251 42.77 -11.63 -13.86
N ASP A 252 43.06 -12.92 -13.78
CA ASP A 252 42.40 -13.94 -14.60
C ASP A 252 40.91 -14.02 -14.18
N CYS A 253 39.98 -13.95 -15.14
CA CYS A 253 38.56 -13.95 -14.82
C CYS A 253 38.13 -15.22 -14.05
N SER A 254 38.85 -16.34 -14.23
CA SER A 254 38.58 -17.59 -13.50
C SER A 254 38.91 -17.50 -11.99
N ALA A 255 39.74 -16.53 -11.58
CA ALA A 255 40.02 -16.23 -10.18
C ALA A 255 38.95 -15.33 -9.54
N LEU A 256 38.17 -14.60 -10.34
CA LEU A 256 37.11 -13.71 -9.85
C LEU A 256 35.76 -14.41 -9.69
N SER A 257 35.44 -15.35 -10.58
CA SER A 257 34.21 -16.14 -10.51
C SER A 257 34.33 -17.45 -11.29
N PRO A 258 33.76 -18.56 -10.79
CA PRO A 258 33.76 -19.85 -11.49
C PRO A 258 32.95 -19.83 -12.81
N ASP A 259 32.11 -18.83 -13.04
CA ASP A 259 31.30 -18.70 -14.25
C ASP A 259 32.10 -18.23 -15.48
N TYR A 260 33.28 -17.64 -15.25
CA TYR A 260 34.17 -17.20 -16.31
C TYR A 260 35.19 -18.28 -16.65
N THR A 261 35.11 -18.78 -17.88
CA THR A 261 35.97 -19.88 -18.35
C THR A 261 37.22 -19.39 -19.09
N SER A 262 37.28 -18.09 -19.41
CA SER A 262 38.42 -17.42 -20.03
C SER A 262 38.28 -15.90 -19.95
N GLY A 263 39.39 -15.17 -20.05
CA GLY A 263 39.42 -13.71 -20.11
C GLY A 263 40.37 -13.09 -19.07
N THR A 264 40.57 -11.77 -19.15
CA THR A 264 41.32 -11.01 -18.15
C THR A 264 40.45 -9.83 -17.71
N ALA A 265 40.28 -9.64 -16.41
CA ALA A 265 39.59 -8.47 -15.88
C ALA A 265 40.61 -7.40 -15.47
N THR A 266 40.28 -6.13 -15.67
CA THR A 266 41.14 -4.99 -15.27
C THR A 266 40.44 -4.12 -14.25
N CYS A 267 41.11 -3.77 -13.16
CA CYS A 267 40.55 -2.92 -12.12
C CYS A 267 40.53 -1.44 -12.58
N ILE A 268 39.34 -0.86 -12.72
CA ILE A 268 39.08 0.52 -13.19
C ILE A 268 38.40 1.37 -12.10
N PRO A 269 38.60 2.71 -12.08
CA PRO A 269 37.95 3.59 -11.10
C PRO A 269 36.43 3.65 -11.26
N PHE A 270 35.67 3.49 -10.17
CA PHE A 270 34.22 3.64 -10.13
C PHE A 270 33.81 5.03 -9.61
N GLY A 271 33.55 5.96 -10.52
CA GLY A 271 32.98 7.27 -10.17
C GLY A 271 33.89 8.17 -9.30
N GLN A 272 33.31 9.20 -8.69
CA GLN A 272 34.04 10.19 -7.87
C GLN A 272 34.34 9.72 -6.43
N SER A 273 34.04 8.47 -6.07
CA SER A 273 34.18 7.97 -4.69
C SER A 273 35.53 7.33 -4.37
N GLY A 274 36.49 7.29 -5.31
CA GLY A 274 37.83 6.74 -5.06
C GLY A 274 37.87 5.21 -4.85
N GLN A 275 36.79 4.50 -5.19
CA GLN A 275 36.74 3.04 -5.18
C GLN A 275 37.01 2.50 -6.60
N CYS A 276 37.67 1.34 -6.70
CA CYS A 276 37.91 0.67 -7.97
C CYS A 276 37.04 -0.60 -8.10
N THR A 277 36.65 -0.96 -9.32
CA THR A 277 35.85 -2.13 -9.67
C THR A 277 36.50 -2.91 -10.81
N TRP A 278 36.27 -4.23 -10.88
CA TRP A 278 36.77 -5.07 -11.96
C TRP A 278 35.92 -4.92 -13.23
N ASP A 279 36.54 -4.53 -14.34
CA ASP A 279 35.94 -4.61 -15.67
C ASP A 279 36.01 -6.05 -16.18
N THR A 280 34.85 -6.71 -16.28
CA THR A 280 34.73 -8.11 -16.73
C THR A 280 34.25 -8.26 -18.18
N ASN A 281 34.30 -7.19 -18.99
CA ASN A 281 33.79 -7.22 -20.37
C ASN A 281 34.55 -8.19 -21.29
N ASP A 282 35.80 -8.52 -20.95
CA ASP A 282 36.63 -9.49 -21.67
C ASP A 282 36.50 -10.92 -21.12
N CYS A 283 35.59 -11.16 -20.17
CA CYS A 283 35.36 -12.49 -19.60
C CYS A 283 34.28 -13.26 -20.39
N GLY A 284 34.62 -14.46 -20.87
CA GLY A 284 33.73 -15.32 -21.67
C GLY A 284 32.99 -16.38 -20.86
N THR A 285 31.66 -16.46 -21.02
CA THR A 285 30.83 -17.57 -20.52
C THR A 285 30.58 -18.58 -21.66
N GLY A 286 30.95 -19.84 -21.45
CA GLY A 286 30.89 -20.86 -22.49
C GLY A 286 29.47 -21.40 -22.70
N GLY A 287 28.80 -21.05 -23.81
CA GLY A 287 27.54 -21.71 -24.19
C GLY A 287 26.97 -21.26 -25.54
N GLY A 288 27.13 -22.09 -26.57
CA GLY A 288 26.52 -21.89 -27.90
C GLY A 288 25.44 -22.92 -28.23
N GLY A 289 24.44 -22.51 -29.02
CA GLY A 289 23.64 -23.37 -29.90
C GLY A 289 22.19 -23.68 -29.46
N GLY A 290 21.21 -23.08 -30.16
CA GLY A 290 19.79 -23.49 -30.12
C GLY A 290 19.31 -24.04 -31.47
N PRO A 291 18.23 -24.85 -31.50
CA PRO A 291 17.40 -25.05 -32.71
C PRO A 291 15.86 -24.92 -32.44
N PRO A 292 15.01 -24.91 -33.48
CA PRO A 292 13.80 -24.07 -33.56
C PRO A 292 12.46 -24.81 -33.34
N GLY A 293 11.40 -24.03 -33.10
CA GLY A 293 10.02 -24.51 -32.82
C GLY A 293 9.20 -24.97 -34.03
N PRO A 294 7.95 -25.43 -33.82
CA PRO A 294 6.95 -25.62 -34.88
C PRO A 294 5.65 -24.80 -34.67
N GLY A 295 5.00 -24.48 -35.79
CA GLY A 295 3.85 -23.58 -35.92
C GLY A 295 2.45 -24.21 -35.71
N PRO A 296 1.37 -23.45 -36.06
CA PRO A 296 0.03 -23.63 -35.48
C PRO A 296 -0.94 -24.39 -36.39
N GLY A 297 -1.94 -25.06 -35.78
CA GLY A 297 -3.07 -25.64 -36.49
C GLY A 297 -4.30 -25.85 -35.61
N GLY A 298 -5.45 -25.31 -36.06
CA GLY A 298 -6.80 -25.84 -35.81
C GLY A 298 -7.62 -25.19 -34.68
N GLN A 299 -8.47 -24.22 -35.02
CA GLN A 299 -9.59 -23.78 -34.16
C GLN A 299 -10.90 -24.49 -34.54
N GLN A 300 -11.64 -24.93 -33.52
CA GLN A 300 -13.07 -25.23 -33.57
C GLN A 300 -13.81 -24.15 -32.78
N GLU A 301 -14.87 -23.58 -33.37
CA GLU A 301 -15.74 -22.59 -32.74
C GLU A 301 -16.71 -23.23 -31.73
N LEU A 302 -16.81 -22.65 -30.53
CA LEU A 302 -17.94 -22.81 -29.60
C LEU A 302 -18.22 -21.46 -28.89
N PRO A 303 -19.48 -21.17 -28.48
CA PRO A 303 -19.93 -19.82 -28.14
C PRO A 303 -19.47 -19.35 -26.76
N PHE A 304 -19.13 -18.06 -26.70
CA PHE A 304 -18.48 -17.34 -25.60
C PHE A 304 -19.43 -17.00 -24.43
N CYS A 305 -18.81 -16.88 -23.24
CA CYS A 305 -19.30 -16.32 -21.96
C CYS A 305 -19.76 -17.27 -20.84
N LEU A 306 -19.27 -18.52 -20.73
CA LEU A 306 -19.53 -19.33 -19.51
C LEU A 306 -18.36 -20.16 -18.95
N ALA A 307 -17.11 -20.05 -19.45
CA ALA A 307 -16.06 -20.97 -19.00
C ALA A 307 -14.83 -20.36 -18.30
N PHE A 308 -14.38 -19.13 -18.60
CA PHE A 308 -13.14 -18.62 -17.99
C PHE A 308 -13.13 -17.08 -17.88
N GLY A 309 -13.26 -16.55 -16.65
CA GLY A 309 -12.90 -15.18 -16.28
C GLY A 309 -13.77 -14.01 -16.82
N PRO A 310 -13.59 -12.78 -16.31
CA PRO A 310 -14.45 -11.62 -16.61
C PRO A 310 -14.09 -10.86 -17.90
N TYR A 311 -13.26 -11.44 -18.77
CA TYR A 311 -12.74 -10.76 -19.96
C TYR A 311 -13.06 -11.56 -21.23
N ALA A 312 -13.40 -10.86 -22.31
CA ALA A 312 -13.54 -11.44 -23.63
C ALA A 312 -12.30 -11.10 -24.48
N THR A 313 -11.78 -12.10 -25.18
CA THR A 313 -10.73 -11.93 -26.19
C THR A 313 -11.39 -11.71 -27.54
N THR A 314 -11.00 -10.66 -28.26
CA THR A 314 -11.38 -10.49 -29.66
C THR A 314 -10.12 -10.51 -30.51
N TYR A 315 -10.11 -11.38 -31.53
CA TYR A 315 -9.17 -11.28 -32.62
C TYR A 315 -9.63 -10.15 -33.54
N PRO A 316 -8.75 -9.28 -34.05
CA PRO A 316 -9.14 -8.34 -35.09
C PRO A 316 -9.66 -9.13 -36.30
N ASP A 317 -10.69 -8.57 -36.93
CA ASP A 317 -11.53 -9.16 -37.97
C ASP A 317 -10.82 -9.87 -39.14
N ASP A 318 -11.63 -10.58 -39.93
CA ASP A 318 -11.32 -11.38 -41.13
C ASP A 318 -10.61 -10.64 -42.29
N SER A 319 -10.02 -9.47 -42.08
CA SER A 319 -9.31 -8.70 -43.11
C SER A 319 -7.88 -9.18 -43.40
N GLY A 320 -7.41 -10.26 -42.74
CA GLY A 320 -6.25 -11.05 -43.17
C GLY A 320 -4.90 -10.33 -43.22
N THR A 321 -4.77 -9.15 -42.61
CA THR A 321 -3.53 -8.34 -42.68
C THR A 321 -3.21 -7.64 -41.37
N SER A 322 -2.88 -8.41 -40.32
CA SER A 322 -2.12 -7.89 -39.18
C SER A 322 -1.07 -8.92 -38.72
N PRO A 323 0.25 -8.66 -38.91
CA PRO A 323 1.31 -9.63 -38.62
C PRO A 323 1.81 -9.57 -37.17
N SER A 324 0.95 -9.36 -36.19
CA SER A 324 1.38 -9.32 -34.78
C SER A 324 0.32 -9.92 -33.89
N GLY A 325 0.65 -11.04 -33.23
CA GLY A 325 -0.20 -11.79 -32.29
C GLY A 325 -0.56 -11.01 -31.02
N ARG A 326 -1.19 -9.85 -31.21
CA ARG A 326 -1.62 -8.90 -30.19
C ARG A 326 -3.07 -9.19 -29.84
N LEU A 327 -3.33 -9.32 -28.55
CA LEU A 327 -4.64 -9.61 -28.00
C LEU A 327 -5.36 -8.32 -27.63
N LYS A 328 -6.59 -8.15 -28.12
CA LYS A 328 -7.49 -7.11 -27.62
C LYS A 328 -8.38 -7.72 -26.54
N VAL A 329 -8.20 -7.25 -25.30
CA VAL A 329 -8.98 -7.67 -24.14
C VAL A 329 -10.06 -6.62 -23.85
N GLU A 330 -11.33 -7.00 -23.98
CA GLU A 330 -12.47 -6.13 -23.68
C GLU A 330 -13.17 -6.57 -22.37
N ARG A 331 -13.66 -5.60 -21.58
CA ARG A 331 -14.34 -5.87 -20.29
C ARG A 331 -15.77 -6.35 -20.51
N CYS A 332 -16.14 -7.45 -19.86
CA CYS A 332 -17.55 -7.80 -19.66
C CYS A 332 -18.12 -6.95 -18.52
N SER A 333 -19.32 -6.39 -18.69
CA SER A 333 -19.82 -5.24 -17.93
C SER A 333 -20.25 -5.48 -16.48
N ASP A 334 -20.10 -6.68 -15.93
CA ASP A 334 -20.66 -6.99 -14.62
C ASP A 334 -19.74 -7.95 -13.86
N TYR A 335 -18.72 -7.44 -13.14
CA TYR A 335 -18.08 -7.98 -11.92
C TYR A 335 -16.83 -7.14 -11.55
N GLU A 336 -16.35 -7.34 -10.33
CA GLU A 336 -15.39 -6.52 -9.57
C GLU A 336 -14.10 -6.14 -10.32
N LYS A 337 -13.68 -4.89 -10.11
CA LYS A 337 -12.82 -4.12 -11.00
C LYS A 337 -11.34 -4.34 -10.63
N LEU A 338 -10.56 -5.00 -11.48
CA LEU A 338 -9.11 -4.87 -11.46
C LEU A 338 -8.78 -3.46 -11.98
N ASP A 339 -8.26 -2.56 -11.13
CA ASP A 339 -7.83 -1.23 -11.55
C ASP A 339 -6.52 -1.36 -12.35
N LEU A 340 -6.66 -1.62 -13.64
CA LEU A 340 -5.66 -1.24 -14.63
C LEU A 340 -5.85 0.25 -14.96
N PRO A 341 -4.77 1.02 -15.16
CA PRO A 341 -4.86 2.44 -15.47
C PRO A 341 -5.79 2.68 -16.67
N PRO A 342 -6.62 3.74 -16.66
CA PRO A 342 -7.51 4.04 -17.77
C PRO A 342 -6.69 4.49 -18.99
N SER A 343 -6.49 3.57 -19.93
CA SER A 343 -5.96 3.78 -21.29
C SER A 343 -4.47 4.21 -21.35
N PRO A 344 -3.66 3.60 -22.25
CA PRO A 344 -4.05 2.83 -23.44
C PRO A 344 -4.37 1.34 -23.17
N PRO A 345 -5.03 0.65 -24.13
CA PRO A 345 -5.21 -0.80 -24.07
C PRO A 345 -3.86 -1.51 -23.92
N TYR A 346 -3.88 -2.62 -23.20
CA TYR A 346 -2.70 -3.47 -23.04
C TYR A 346 -2.25 -4.01 -24.41
N ASP A 347 -1.00 -3.74 -24.80
CA ASP A 347 -0.44 -4.05 -26.12
C ASP A 347 0.54 -5.25 -26.10
N GLY A 348 0.41 -6.12 -25.09
CA GLY A 348 1.21 -7.32 -24.92
C GLY A 348 0.55 -8.60 -25.42
N SER A 349 1.34 -9.67 -25.46
CA SER A 349 0.88 -11.05 -25.66
C SER A 349 0.07 -11.57 -24.47
N GLU A 350 -0.67 -12.66 -24.66
CA GLU A 350 -1.40 -13.33 -23.57
C GLU A 350 -0.49 -13.72 -22.40
N ILE A 351 0.74 -14.12 -22.72
CA ILE A 351 1.75 -14.56 -21.76
C ILE A 351 2.22 -13.36 -20.92
N GLU A 352 2.48 -12.22 -21.55
CA GLU A 352 2.85 -10.98 -20.85
C GLU A 352 1.71 -10.49 -19.96
N PHE A 353 0.46 -10.53 -20.46
CA PHE A 353 -0.71 -10.16 -19.66
C PHE A 353 -0.86 -11.04 -18.41
N ARG A 354 -0.74 -12.37 -18.59
CA ARG A 354 -0.83 -13.33 -17.49
C ARG A 354 0.30 -13.12 -16.48
N ALA A 355 1.51 -12.85 -16.94
CA ALA A 355 2.65 -12.55 -16.08
C ALA A 355 2.45 -11.25 -15.28
N GLU A 356 1.88 -10.22 -15.90
CA GLU A 356 1.63 -8.93 -15.23
C GLU A 356 0.48 -8.99 -14.23
N ALA A 357 -0.62 -9.67 -14.57
CA ALA A 357 -1.67 -10.01 -13.62
C ALA A 357 -1.10 -10.83 -12.45
N CYS A 358 -0.18 -11.75 -12.73
CA CYS A 358 0.48 -12.56 -11.72
C CYS A 358 1.34 -11.76 -10.74
N ASN A 359 2.12 -10.83 -11.27
CA ASN A 359 2.92 -9.92 -10.47
C ASN A 359 2.04 -9.03 -9.59
N LYS A 360 0.86 -8.63 -10.08
CA LYS A 360 -0.11 -7.83 -9.32
C LYS A 360 -0.77 -8.63 -8.19
N ASP A 361 -1.26 -9.83 -8.47
CA ASP A 361 -1.84 -10.71 -7.44
C ASP A 361 -0.83 -11.04 -6.34
N CYS A 362 0.45 -11.18 -6.70
CA CYS A 362 1.54 -11.31 -5.74
C CYS A 362 1.85 -10.04 -4.96
N ALA A 363 1.80 -8.87 -5.59
CA ALA A 363 2.01 -7.60 -4.91
C ALA A 363 0.90 -7.32 -3.88
N ASP A 364 -0.33 -7.67 -4.21
CA ASP A 364 -1.50 -7.55 -3.33
C ASP A 364 -1.47 -8.55 -2.16
N ALA A 365 -0.68 -9.63 -2.26
CA ALA A 365 -0.38 -10.51 -1.12
C ALA A 365 0.48 -9.81 -0.03
N GLY A 366 1.03 -8.63 -0.33
CA GLY A 366 1.64 -7.70 0.63
C GLY A 366 3.13 -7.94 0.94
N PRO A 367 3.90 -6.87 1.24
CA PRO A 367 5.32 -6.97 1.59
C PRO A 367 5.57 -7.77 2.88
N THR A 368 4.58 -7.85 3.77
CA THR A 368 4.60 -8.67 4.99
C THR A 368 4.67 -10.17 4.72
N GLN A 369 4.20 -10.64 3.55
CA GLN A 369 4.28 -12.05 3.20
C GLN A 369 5.62 -12.43 2.55
N ALA A 370 6.23 -11.53 1.77
CA ALA A 370 7.60 -11.72 1.28
C ALA A 370 8.62 -11.69 2.43
N SER A 371 8.42 -10.82 3.43
CA SER A 371 9.27 -10.77 4.64
C SER A 371 9.13 -12.01 5.52
N LEU A 372 7.94 -12.63 5.57
CA LEU A 372 7.71 -13.91 6.25
C LEU A 372 8.49 -15.08 5.61
N LEU A 373 8.92 -14.95 4.35
CA LEU A 373 9.63 -16.00 3.62
C LEU A 373 11.16 -15.85 3.64
N GLY A 374 11.69 -14.83 4.31
CA GLY A 374 13.13 -14.69 4.58
C GLY A 374 14.04 -14.54 3.36
N GLY A 375 13.48 -14.35 2.16
CA GLY A 375 14.25 -14.24 0.92
C GLY A 375 13.95 -12.94 0.18
N SER A 376 14.95 -12.07 0.05
CA SER A 376 14.87 -10.82 -0.73
C SER A 376 14.76 -11.02 -2.25
N ASN A 377 14.87 -12.27 -2.74
CA ASN A 377 15.06 -12.60 -4.16
C ASN A 377 13.92 -13.46 -4.75
N GLY A 378 12.70 -13.38 -4.22
CA GLY A 378 11.57 -14.10 -4.81
C GLY A 378 10.99 -13.40 -6.05
N GLN A 379 10.57 -14.19 -7.04
CA GLN A 379 9.90 -13.73 -8.26
C GLN A 379 8.54 -14.44 -8.42
N CYS A 380 7.55 -13.73 -8.94
CA CYS A 380 6.28 -14.33 -9.32
C CYS A 380 6.34 -14.84 -10.75
N VAL A 381 6.03 -16.12 -10.91
CA VAL A 381 6.08 -16.82 -12.18
C VAL A 381 4.70 -17.39 -12.46
N TRP A 382 4.16 -17.06 -13.63
CA TRP A 382 2.94 -17.67 -14.12
C TRP A 382 3.21 -19.10 -14.59
N ASP A 383 2.56 -20.08 -13.97
CA ASP A 383 2.64 -21.48 -14.38
C ASP A 383 1.63 -21.77 -15.50
N ASN A 384 2.14 -21.83 -16.73
CA ASN A 384 1.35 -22.14 -17.93
C ASN A 384 0.68 -23.52 -17.89
N ILE A 385 1.24 -24.50 -17.17
CA ILE A 385 0.72 -25.87 -17.12
C ILE A 385 -0.53 -25.92 -16.24
N ASN A 386 -0.47 -25.28 -15.08
CA ASN A 386 -1.55 -25.33 -14.09
C ASN A 386 -2.48 -24.10 -14.14
N GLY A 387 -2.17 -23.11 -14.98
CA GLY A 387 -2.95 -21.88 -15.12
C GLY A 387 -3.02 -21.06 -13.82
N LYS A 388 -1.94 -21.03 -13.03
CA LYS A 388 -1.89 -20.41 -11.71
C LYS A 388 -0.59 -19.66 -11.48
N CYS A 389 -0.64 -18.64 -10.63
CA CYS A 389 0.54 -17.96 -10.12
C CYS A 389 1.31 -18.77 -9.09
N LYS A 390 2.63 -18.71 -9.19
CA LYS A 390 3.55 -19.31 -8.22
C LYS A 390 4.58 -18.26 -7.80
N PHE A 391 4.90 -18.25 -6.51
CA PHE A 391 6.03 -17.50 -6.00
C PHE A 391 7.23 -18.42 -5.95
N VAL A 392 8.31 -18.07 -6.66
CA VAL A 392 9.54 -18.86 -6.73
C VAL A 392 10.66 -18.07 -6.09
N TYR A 393 11.37 -18.67 -5.15
CA TYR A 393 12.56 -18.07 -4.55
C TYR A 393 13.68 -19.10 -4.45
N GLU A 394 14.92 -18.65 -4.47
CA GLU A 394 16.08 -19.53 -4.38
C GLU A 394 16.54 -19.66 -2.92
N VAL A 395 16.85 -20.90 -2.52
CA VAL A 395 17.38 -21.20 -1.19
C VAL A 395 18.75 -21.85 -1.34
N GLN A 396 19.76 -21.28 -0.67
CA GLN A 396 21.04 -21.96 -0.52
C GLN A 396 20.89 -23.08 0.51
N THR A 397 21.16 -24.31 0.07
CA THR A 397 21.24 -25.46 0.96
C THR A 397 22.65 -25.56 1.56
N GLY A 398 22.77 -26.08 2.79
CA GLY A 398 24.06 -26.33 3.43
C GLY A 398 24.90 -27.27 2.57
N GLY A 399 25.86 -26.71 1.83
CA GLY A 399 26.56 -27.36 0.72
C GLY A 399 26.77 -26.48 -0.51
N GLY A 400 26.23 -25.25 -0.53
CA GLY A 400 26.45 -24.28 -1.61
C GLY A 400 25.60 -24.53 -2.87
N ALA A 401 24.73 -25.55 -2.87
CA ALA A 401 23.80 -25.78 -3.96
C ALA A 401 22.55 -24.91 -3.77
N THR A 402 22.27 -24.09 -4.78
CA THR A 402 21.04 -23.30 -4.89
C THR A 402 19.90 -24.19 -5.38
N ARG A 403 18.79 -24.24 -4.64
CA ARG A 403 17.55 -24.91 -5.07
C ARG A 403 16.42 -23.90 -5.18
N SER A 404 15.64 -23.99 -6.25
CA SER A 404 14.45 -23.15 -6.42
C SER A 404 13.27 -23.74 -5.64
N CYS A 405 12.75 -22.95 -4.70
CA CYS A 405 11.57 -23.23 -3.92
C CYS A 405 10.35 -22.58 -4.55
N ALA A 406 9.40 -23.39 -5.02
CA ALA A 406 8.11 -22.91 -5.52
C ALA A 406 7.04 -23.04 -4.44
N VAL A 407 6.35 -21.94 -4.15
CA VAL A 407 5.21 -21.87 -3.25
C VAL A 407 3.97 -21.52 -4.07
N GLN A 408 2.92 -22.30 -3.85
CA GLN A 408 1.64 -22.15 -4.52
C GLN A 408 0.53 -22.04 -3.48
N TRP A 409 -0.29 -21.00 -3.61
CA TRP A 409 -1.45 -20.77 -2.77
C TRP A 409 -2.66 -21.43 -3.43
N ASN A 410 -3.27 -22.39 -2.74
CA ASN A 410 -4.46 -23.09 -3.20
C ASN A 410 -5.64 -22.75 -2.28
N ASP A 411 -6.70 -22.25 -2.92
CA ASP A 411 -8.00 -21.88 -2.38
C ASP A 411 -8.00 -20.98 -1.14
N ALA A 412 -8.50 -19.76 -1.35
CA ALA A 412 -8.92 -18.87 -0.30
C ALA A 412 -10.35 -19.27 0.10
N GLY A 413 -10.50 -20.12 1.12
CA GLY A 413 -11.82 -20.42 1.66
C GLY A 413 -12.61 -19.14 1.94
N GLN A 414 -13.95 -19.23 1.98
CA GLN A 414 -14.76 -18.08 2.38
C GLN A 414 -14.31 -17.60 3.76
N CYS A 415 -14.28 -16.28 3.92
CA CYS A 415 -14.02 -15.66 5.21
C CYS A 415 -15.03 -16.15 6.24
N ASP A 416 -14.53 -16.75 7.32
CA ASP A 416 -15.36 -17.10 8.45
C ASP A 416 -15.69 -15.79 9.20
N PRO A 417 -16.95 -15.35 9.21
CA PRO A 417 -17.34 -14.09 9.84
C PRO A 417 -17.16 -14.10 11.35
N SER A 418 -17.01 -15.27 11.98
CA SER A 418 -16.80 -15.38 13.43
C SER A 418 -15.35 -15.13 13.86
N THR A 419 -14.38 -15.49 13.01
CA THR A 419 -12.95 -15.34 13.32
C THR A 419 -12.27 -14.23 12.51
N ASN A 420 -12.92 -13.69 11.48
CA ASN A 420 -12.34 -12.79 10.50
C ASN A 420 -11.08 -13.39 9.83
N THR A 421 -11.05 -14.71 9.66
CA THR A 421 -9.98 -15.43 8.98
C THR A 421 -10.53 -16.31 7.87
N ARG A 422 -9.68 -16.65 6.91
CA ARG A 422 -9.96 -17.66 5.89
C ARG A 422 -8.88 -18.75 5.90
N PRO A 423 -9.27 -20.02 5.75
CA PRO A 423 -8.29 -21.08 5.56
C PRO A 423 -7.66 -20.95 4.18
N VAL A 424 -6.33 -21.06 4.13
CA VAL A 424 -5.55 -21.10 2.90
C VAL A 424 -4.62 -22.29 2.93
N THR A 425 -4.59 -23.07 1.85
CA THR A 425 -3.67 -24.20 1.72
C THR A 425 -2.43 -23.76 0.96
N ILE A 426 -1.28 -23.80 1.61
CA ILE A 426 0.02 -23.55 0.99
C ILE A 426 0.55 -24.88 0.50
N ALA A 427 0.85 -24.98 -0.80
CA ALA A 427 1.58 -26.09 -1.38
C ALA A 427 3.01 -25.65 -1.72
N PHE A 428 4.00 -26.47 -1.38
CA PHE A 428 5.41 -26.18 -1.66
C PHE A 428 6.18 -27.44 -2.04
N SER A 429 7.28 -27.26 -2.79
CA SER A 429 8.16 -28.38 -3.16
C SER A 429 8.78 -29.03 -1.93
N LYS A 430 8.94 -30.36 -1.95
CA LYS A 430 9.57 -31.15 -0.88
C LYS A 430 10.98 -30.66 -0.54
N ASP A 431 11.69 -30.09 -1.51
CA ASP A 431 13.02 -29.50 -1.30
C ASP A 431 13.02 -28.31 -0.30
N CYS A 432 11.84 -27.73 -0.03
CA CYS A 432 11.67 -26.60 0.88
C CYS A 432 11.25 -27.03 2.30
N GLN A 433 11.29 -28.33 2.61
CA GLN A 433 10.82 -28.85 3.90
C GLN A 433 11.55 -28.24 5.10
N SER A 434 12.82 -27.85 4.96
CA SER A 434 13.57 -27.17 6.03
C SER A 434 13.05 -25.76 6.34
N GLN A 435 12.37 -25.12 5.40
CA GLN A 435 11.76 -23.78 5.54
C GLN A 435 10.29 -23.83 5.94
N ALA A 436 9.72 -25.04 6.05
CA ALA A 436 8.33 -25.23 6.35
C ALA A 436 7.85 -24.65 7.71
N PRO A 437 8.66 -24.60 8.78
CA PRO A 437 8.26 -23.96 10.04
C PRO A 437 7.97 -22.46 9.88
N THR A 438 8.70 -21.78 9.00
CA THR A 438 8.51 -20.35 8.71
C THR A 438 7.26 -20.13 7.85
N LEU A 439 7.05 -21.01 6.87
CA LEU A 439 5.92 -20.97 5.92
C LEU A 439 4.57 -21.34 6.54
N CYS A 440 4.55 -22.37 7.39
CA CYS A 440 3.34 -22.98 7.94
C CYS A 440 3.08 -22.60 9.40
N GLY A 441 3.95 -21.77 9.99
CA GLY A 441 3.97 -21.50 11.42
C GLY A 441 4.15 -22.79 12.23
N SER A 442 3.35 -22.99 13.28
CA SER A 442 3.39 -24.19 14.11
C SER A 442 2.73 -25.42 13.46
N VAL A 443 2.19 -25.31 12.24
CA VAL A 443 1.49 -26.41 11.56
C VAL A 443 2.50 -27.32 10.88
N THR A 444 2.53 -28.59 11.29
CA THR A 444 3.35 -29.61 10.64
C THR A 444 2.89 -29.82 9.19
N PRO A 445 3.78 -29.71 8.19
CA PRO A 445 3.42 -29.96 6.80
C PRO A 445 3.02 -31.41 6.57
N ASN A 446 2.00 -31.62 5.74
CA ASN A 446 1.66 -32.92 5.21
C ASN A 446 2.45 -33.16 3.92
N CYS A 447 3.43 -34.06 3.96
CA CYS A 447 4.23 -34.48 2.81
C CYS A 447 3.95 -35.96 2.51
N PRO A 448 3.00 -36.30 1.62
CA PRO A 448 2.69 -37.68 1.29
C PRO A 448 3.92 -38.43 0.78
N ALA A 449 4.10 -39.70 1.19
CA ALA A 449 5.21 -40.52 0.73
C ALA A 449 5.16 -40.68 -0.80
N GLY A 450 6.24 -40.29 -1.48
CA GLY A 450 6.35 -40.31 -2.95
C GLY A 450 5.79 -39.07 -3.67
N SER A 451 5.32 -38.06 -2.94
CA SER A 451 4.96 -36.75 -3.51
C SER A 451 6.16 -35.80 -3.48
N ASP A 452 6.35 -35.05 -4.56
CA ASP A 452 7.29 -33.92 -4.63
C ASP A 452 6.70 -32.62 -4.05
N GLN A 453 5.45 -32.68 -3.59
CA GLN A 453 4.73 -31.55 -2.98
C GLN A 453 4.31 -31.87 -1.55
N CYS A 454 4.53 -30.90 -0.67
CA CYS A 454 4.02 -30.82 0.68
C CYS A 454 2.91 -29.76 0.75
N THR A 455 1.95 -29.94 1.65
CA THR A 455 0.90 -28.94 1.89
C THR A 455 0.73 -28.62 3.37
N CYS A 456 0.34 -27.40 3.70
CA CYS A 456 -0.10 -27.01 5.04
C CYS A 456 -1.28 -26.05 4.97
N ALA A 457 -2.18 -26.12 5.94
CA ALA A 457 -3.33 -25.24 6.04
C ALA A 457 -3.05 -24.14 7.09
N VAL A 458 -3.10 -22.88 6.67
CA VAL A 458 -2.93 -21.71 7.54
C VAL A 458 -4.22 -20.90 7.57
N GLN A 459 -4.46 -20.18 8.66
CA GLN A 459 -5.55 -19.22 8.78
C GLN A 459 -4.99 -17.83 8.52
N LEU A 460 -5.40 -17.20 7.42
CA LEU A 460 -5.01 -15.82 7.13
C LEU A 460 -6.14 -14.86 7.52
N PRO A 461 -5.83 -13.66 8.04
CA PRO A 461 -6.84 -12.64 8.24
C PRO A 461 -7.52 -12.34 6.89
N CYS A 462 -8.81 -12.10 6.95
CA CYS A 462 -9.57 -11.70 5.78
C CYS A 462 -9.08 -10.32 5.31
N PRO A 463 -8.95 -10.10 3.99
CA PRO A 463 -8.74 -8.75 3.48
C PRO A 463 -9.88 -7.88 4.01
N GLU A 464 -9.58 -6.64 4.38
CA GLU A 464 -10.59 -5.68 4.80
C GLU A 464 -11.61 -5.52 3.68
N SER A 465 -12.72 -6.25 3.77
CA SER A 465 -13.80 -6.06 2.82
C SER A 465 -14.32 -4.66 3.09
N ILE A 466 -14.27 -3.79 2.08
CA ILE A 466 -15.00 -2.53 2.10
C ILE A 466 -16.48 -2.92 2.16
N GLN A 467 -17.02 -3.06 3.37
CA GLN A 467 -18.45 -3.07 3.56
C GLN A 467 -18.93 -1.68 3.18
N LEU A 468 -19.34 -1.53 1.92
CA LEU A 468 -20.14 -0.40 1.49
C LEU A 468 -21.36 -0.38 2.40
N SER A 469 -21.35 0.51 3.39
CA SER A 469 -22.35 0.59 4.48
C SER A 469 -23.77 0.92 3.98
N PHE A 470 -23.93 1.02 2.67
CA PHE A 470 -25.10 1.50 1.95
C PHE A 470 -26.04 0.37 1.48
N PHE A 471 -25.66 -0.90 1.58
CA PHE A 471 -26.49 -2.01 1.09
C PHE A 471 -26.73 -3.11 2.13
N GLY A 472 -27.16 -2.72 3.33
CA GLY A 472 -27.96 -3.65 4.13
C GLY A 472 -29.23 -4.04 3.36
N TRP A 473 -29.63 -5.32 3.39
CA TRP A 473 -30.85 -5.80 2.71
C TRP A 473 -32.09 -4.93 3.00
N LYS A 474 -32.19 -4.39 4.23
CA LYS A 474 -33.24 -3.45 4.64
C LYS A 474 -33.18 -2.11 3.88
N GLN A 475 -31.98 -1.56 3.66
CA GLN A 475 -31.76 -0.32 2.91
C GLN A 475 -32.00 -0.52 1.41
N PHE A 476 -31.63 -1.68 0.88
CA PHE A 476 -31.95 -2.07 -0.50
C PHE A 476 -33.46 -2.13 -0.74
N VAL A 477 -34.20 -2.81 0.14
CA VAL A 477 -35.67 -2.89 0.06
C VAL A 477 -36.31 -1.49 0.22
N ALA A 478 -35.83 -0.67 1.16
CA ALA A 478 -36.31 0.70 1.33
C ALA A 478 -36.09 1.57 0.08
N SER A 479 -34.93 1.43 -0.58
CA SER A 479 -34.59 2.14 -1.81
C SER A 479 -35.49 1.72 -2.98
N LEU A 480 -35.74 0.41 -3.14
CA LEU A 480 -36.67 -0.08 -4.16
C LEU A 480 -38.11 0.42 -3.93
N LEU A 481 -38.57 0.47 -2.68
CA LEU A 481 -39.88 1.03 -2.34
C LEU A 481 -39.96 2.53 -2.63
N ALA A 482 -38.92 3.30 -2.30
CA ALA A 482 -38.86 4.72 -2.59
C ALA A 482 -38.92 5.01 -4.10
N ILE A 483 -38.13 4.27 -4.89
CA ILE A 483 -38.14 4.38 -6.36
C ILE A 483 -39.53 4.00 -6.90
N GLY A 484 -40.13 2.92 -6.41
CA GLY A 484 -41.48 2.50 -6.78
C GLY A 484 -42.56 3.54 -6.48
N MET A 485 -42.47 4.22 -5.33
CA MET A 485 -43.38 5.30 -4.96
C MET A 485 -43.22 6.53 -5.86
N ILE A 486 -41.99 6.94 -6.16
CA ILE A 486 -41.70 8.07 -7.07
C ILE A 486 -42.26 7.76 -8.46
N TYR A 487 -42.00 6.57 -9.00
CA TYR A 487 -42.52 6.17 -10.30
C TYR A 487 -44.05 6.13 -10.34
N SER A 488 -44.67 5.60 -9.28
CA SER A 488 -46.13 5.58 -9.16
C SER A 488 -46.73 6.98 -9.15
N PHE A 489 -46.08 7.93 -8.46
CA PHE A 489 -46.50 9.34 -8.44
C PHE A 489 -46.37 10.00 -9.82
N ILE A 490 -45.26 9.76 -10.53
CA ILE A 490 -45.03 10.26 -11.90
C ILE A 490 -46.11 9.73 -12.86
N LEU A 491 -46.42 8.42 -12.80
CA LEU A 491 -47.46 7.80 -13.61
C LEU A 491 -48.85 8.38 -13.31
N TRP A 492 -49.18 8.58 -12.03
CA TRP A 492 -50.43 9.19 -11.62
C TRP A 492 -50.58 10.64 -12.13
N LYS A 493 -49.51 11.44 -12.04
CA LYS A 493 -49.49 12.80 -12.58
C LYS A 493 -49.65 12.84 -14.09
N ARG A 494 -49.02 11.90 -14.80
CA ARG A 494 -49.15 11.76 -16.26
C ARG A 494 -50.61 11.52 -16.67
N GLU A 495 -51.35 10.70 -15.93
CA GLU A 495 -52.78 10.48 -16.19
C GLU A 495 -53.65 11.71 -15.89
N GLU A 496 -53.36 12.44 -14.81
CA GLU A 496 -54.08 13.66 -14.45
C GLU A 496 -53.92 14.73 -15.55
N ILE A 497 -52.70 14.92 -16.06
CA ILE A 497 -52.40 15.83 -17.18
C ILE A 497 -53.12 15.36 -18.46
N SER A 498 -53.06 14.06 -18.76
CA SER A 498 -53.74 13.48 -19.92
C SER A 498 -55.25 13.71 -19.89
N ARG A 499 -55.89 13.61 -18.71
CA ARG A 499 -57.32 13.90 -18.54
C ARG A 499 -57.64 15.38 -18.76
N LYS A 500 -56.80 16.30 -18.26
CA LYS A 500 -56.97 17.75 -18.51
C LYS A 500 -56.82 18.10 -19.99
N LEU A 501 -55.83 17.52 -20.68
CA LEU A 501 -55.63 17.73 -22.12
C LEU A 501 -56.81 17.23 -22.96
N ARG A 502 -57.41 16.08 -22.63
CA ARG A 502 -58.63 15.60 -23.32
C ARG A 502 -59.80 16.57 -23.17
N LYS A 503 -60.00 17.14 -21.97
CA LYS A 503 -61.04 18.16 -21.74
C LYS A 503 -60.79 19.43 -22.55
N ILE A 504 -59.55 19.92 -22.60
CA ILE A 504 -59.19 21.10 -23.40
C ILE A 504 -59.43 20.85 -24.89
N LYS A 505 -59.02 19.68 -25.41
CA LYS A 505 -59.28 19.30 -26.81
C LYS A 505 -60.79 19.25 -27.12
N LEU A 506 -61.60 18.69 -26.21
CA LEU A 506 -63.06 18.65 -26.37
C LEU A 506 -63.68 20.05 -26.39
N ILE A 507 -63.27 20.94 -25.48
CA ILE A 507 -63.74 22.33 -25.44
C ILE A 507 -63.33 23.09 -26.72
N LYS A 508 -62.11 22.87 -27.21
CA LYS A 508 -61.63 23.51 -28.44
C LYS A 508 -62.40 23.01 -29.67
N TRP A 509 -62.75 21.73 -29.70
CA TRP A 509 -63.59 21.14 -30.75
C TRP A 509 -65.01 21.71 -30.72
N LEU A 510 -65.65 21.77 -29.54
CA LEU A 510 -66.99 22.33 -29.36
C LEU A 510 -67.10 23.83 -29.69
N LYS A 511 -66.00 24.59 -29.70
CA LYS A 511 -65.98 26.00 -30.11
C LYS A 511 -65.87 26.19 -31.63
N ASN A 512 -65.43 25.16 -32.35
CA ASN A 512 -65.22 25.20 -33.79
C ASN A 512 -66.38 24.59 -34.58
N VAL A 513 -67.28 23.86 -33.91
CA VAL A 513 -68.59 23.42 -34.41
C VAL A 513 -69.59 24.50 -34.04
#